data_AF-A0A937R1V7-F1
#
_entry.id   AF-A0A937R1V7-F1
#
_cell.length_a   1.000
_cell.length_b   1.000
_cell.length_c   1.000
_cell.angle_alpha   90.00
_cell.angle_beta   90.00
_cell.angle_gamma   90.00
#
_symmetry.space_group_name_H-M   'P 1'
#
loop_
_entity.id
_entity.type
_entity.pdbx_description
1 polymer ?
#
loop_
_entity_poly.entity_id
_entity_poly.type
_entity_poly.pdbx_seq_one_letter_code
_entity_poly.pdbx_strand_id
1 'polypeptide(L)'
;MKKAPKIRCFPLFVLFLLLLSTPAAAGETVTIVYQNDLHGWIFPSSTRVGMDGMARILKPLFQREPSSFYAVSGDLFTGPFLPQKMKGMAELSIWNHFFKQLDGQGLGRRILISAGNHEFDYGVPDPSSFSSGLLCANLVTRDNQPYYVASRTVQTQEGLKVGFVGLIMEKRPRLLRTLSGKKLKVIPKLTAIRRLLPQMGKLDLTILLIHDNLSNIIQLAYNLPSQLGVDMILSGHNHVVLEQPLSVNGIHIFQAGAMNRFYGQVDLLVGEGRILSLENRIKALTPTPLEHAAMRVKEKVDQMNGKTVAILKQSLLGVYLRNQENSLGDFVTDAFRWATKTDVAMTNNGSLRMDCQVYPGESFELKEGQLRSISPFQNHLVVGKLTGAQITKILEGDAVDFYNQVSGLTYKMDLRRPEGKRVVEAKVGGVPISPDRIYTLTHNSYCTLPENMERYLHLEPGSVRWKKTGLLDYKVLIDYARHLGVIDYPSQGQNRIVIVK
;
A
#
# COMPACT_ATOMS: atom_id res chain seq x y z
N MET A 1 36.23 91.20 -50.73
CA MET A 1 35.08 91.60 -49.87
C MET A 1 33.89 90.68 -50.16
N LYS A 2 33.24 90.21 -49.08
CA LYS A 2 31.90 89.58 -48.97
C LYS A 2 31.96 88.18 -48.34
N LYS A 3 31.74 88.16 -47.02
CA LYS A 3 31.38 86.98 -46.21
C LYS A 3 29.96 86.53 -46.60
N ALA A 4 29.76 85.23 -46.77
CA ALA A 4 28.45 84.59 -46.91
C ALA A 4 28.09 83.82 -45.61
N PRO A 5 26.79 83.63 -45.30
CA PRO A 5 26.30 83.54 -43.92
C PRO A 5 26.06 82.11 -43.40
N LYS A 6 25.94 82.02 -42.06
CA LYS A 6 25.70 80.83 -41.24
C LYS A 6 24.29 80.23 -41.48
N ILE A 7 24.24 78.91 -41.66
CA ILE A 7 23.03 78.09 -41.74
C ILE A 7 22.48 77.86 -40.32
N ARG A 8 21.17 78.12 -40.10
CA ARG A 8 20.41 77.74 -38.89
C ARG A 8 19.52 76.55 -39.22
N CYS A 9 19.65 75.47 -38.45
CA CYS A 9 18.79 74.29 -38.50
C CYS A 9 17.39 74.58 -37.92
N PHE A 10 16.35 74.08 -38.59
CA PHE A 10 15.02 73.85 -38.04
C PHE A 10 14.81 72.32 -37.95
N PRO A 11 14.33 71.74 -36.83
CA PRO A 11 13.99 70.33 -36.80
C PRO A 11 12.59 70.12 -37.38
N LEU A 12 12.50 69.23 -38.36
CA LEU A 12 11.25 68.72 -38.92
C LEU A 12 10.73 67.62 -37.98
N PHE A 13 9.57 67.83 -37.35
CA PHE A 13 8.91 66.83 -36.50
C PHE A 13 8.19 65.82 -37.41
N VAL A 14 8.73 64.60 -37.54
CA VAL A 14 8.04 63.47 -38.19
C VAL A 14 7.26 62.71 -37.12
N LEU A 15 5.93 62.81 -37.18
CA LEU A 15 5.01 62.09 -36.31
C LEU A 15 4.88 60.63 -36.82
N PHE A 16 5.50 59.69 -36.13
CA PHE A 16 5.34 58.25 -36.41
C PHE A 16 4.08 57.75 -35.71
N LEU A 17 3.01 57.53 -36.46
CA LEU A 17 1.79 56.86 -35.98
C LEU A 17 2.09 55.35 -35.80
N LEU A 18 2.41 54.96 -34.57
CA LEU A 18 2.41 53.56 -34.15
C LEU A 18 0.96 53.06 -34.10
N LEU A 19 0.53 52.37 -35.16
CA LEU A 19 -0.62 51.48 -35.13
C LEU A 19 -0.30 50.35 -34.13
N LEU A 20 -0.76 50.50 -32.89
CA LEU A 20 -0.86 49.41 -31.93
C LEU A 20 -1.92 48.41 -32.45
N SER A 21 -1.49 47.45 -33.26
CA SER A 21 -2.26 46.22 -33.44
C SER A 21 -2.25 45.50 -32.10
N THR A 22 -3.35 45.58 -31.35
CA THR A 22 -3.60 44.68 -30.23
C THR A 22 -3.48 43.26 -30.77
N PRO A 23 -2.58 42.41 -30.24
CA PRO A 23 -2.61 41.01 -30.61
C PRO A 23 -4.00 40.49 -30.25
N ALA A 24 -4.74 39.99 -31.24
CA ALA A 24 -5.92 39.18 -30.97
C ALA A 24 -5.49 38.12 -29.95
N ALA A 25 -6.17 38.05 -28.80
CA ALA A 25 -5.78 37.17 -27.72
C ALA A 25 -5.67 35.74 -28.27
N ALA A 26 -4.44 35.26 -28.45
CA ALA A 26 -4.19 33.89 -28.87
C ALA A 26 -4.81 32.97 -27.81
N GLY A 27 -5.54 31.93 -28.24
CA GLY A 27 -6.17 30.99 -27.31
C GLY A 27 -5.13 30.33 -26.39
N GLU A 28 -5.58 29.93 -25.20
CA GLU A 28 -4.77 29.22 -24.20
C GLU A 28 -4.92 27.70 -24.38
N THR A 29 -3.82 26.96 -24.26
CA THR A 29 -3.86 25.49 -24.35
C THR A 29 -4.16 24.89 -22.97
N VAL A 30 -5.17 24.04 -22.88
CA VAL A 30 -5.58 23.37 -21.65
C VAL A 30 -5.49 21.85 -21.81
N THR A 31 -4.82 21.17 -20.89
CA THR A 31 -4.76 19.71 -20.86
C THR A 31 -5.56 19.14 -19.69
N ILE A 32 -6.53 18.27 -19.94
CA ILE A 32 -7.27 17.58 -18.88
C ILE A 32 -6.98 16.09 -18.98
N VAL A 33 -6.37 15.55 -17.92
CA VAL A 33 -6.33 14.10 -17.69
C VAL A 33 -7.58 13.72 -16.91
N TYR A 34 -8.35 12.76 -17.41
CA TYR A 34 -9.60 12.35 -16.77
C TYR A 34 -9.68 10.84 -16.59
N GLN A 35 -10.27 10.43 -15.46
CA GLN A 35 -10.62 9.06 -15.15
C GLN A 35 -12.02 9.01 -14.53
N ASN A 36 -12.59 7.81 -14.43
CA ASN A 36 -13.86 7.54 -13.79
C ASN A 36 -13.85 6.08 -13.32
N ASP A 37 -14.68 5.75 -12.34
CA ASP A 37 -14.95 4.36 -11.93
C ASP A 37 -13.67 3.59 -11.57
N LEU A 38 -12.79 4.19 -10.76
CA LEU A 38 -11.55 3.55 -10.32
C LEU A 38 -11.81 2.25 -9.54
N HIS A 39 -12.97 2.16 -8.87
CA HIS A 39 -13.45 0.95 -8.19
C HIS A 39 -12.42 0.33 -7.25
N GLY A 40 -11.74 1.14 -6.45
CA GLY A 40 -10.73 0.68 -5.49
C GLY A 40 -9.46 0.07 -6.10
N TRP A 41 -9.31 0.02 -7.42
CA TRP A 41 -8.10 -0.45 -8.11
C TRP A 41 -6.99 0.61 -8.11
N ILE A 42 -6.71 1.15 -6.93
CA ILE A 42 -5.83 2.30 -6.72
C ILE A 42 -4.51 1.95 -6.02
N PHE A 43 -4.30 0.67 -5.71
CA PHE A 43 -3.02 0.10 -5.30
C PHE A 43 -2.47 -0.81 -6.41
N PRO A 44 -1.13 -0.91 -6.54
CA PRO A 44 -0.52 -1.70 -7.60
C PRO A 44 -0.72 -3.21 -7.37
N SER A 45 -0.87 -3.94 -8.46
CA SER A 45 -0.79 -5.41 -8.52
C SER A 45 0.02 -5.80 -9.76
N SER A 46 0.26 -7.09 -9.94
CA SER A 46 0.86 -7.57 -11.18
C SER A 46 0.05 -7.16 -12.42
N THR A 47 -1.25 -6.92 -12.31
CA THR A 47 -2.11 -6.60 -13.46
C THR A 47 -2.66 -5.18 -13.48
N ARG A 48 -2.32 -4.36 -12.47
CA ARG A 48 -2.87 -3.01 -12.29
C ARG A 48 -1.81 -2.04 -11.83
N VAL A 49 -1.85 -0.84 -12.40
CA VAL A 49 -1.10 0.31 -11.91
C VAL A 49 -1.90 0.96 -10.78
N GLY A 50 -1.24 1.38 -9.71
CA GLY A 50 -1.88 2.13 -8.62
C GLY A 50 -1.89 3.64 -8.86
N MET A 51 -2.40 4.40 -7.89
CA MET A 51 -2.36 5.86 -7.93
C MET A 51 -0.94 6.44 -7.88
N ASP A 52 0.05 5.65 -7.44
CA ASP A 52 1.46 5.99 -7.51
C ASP A 52 1.95 6.09 -8.97
N GLY A 53 1.45 5.23 -9.86
CA GLY A 53 1.72 5.33 -11.30
C GLY A 53 1.04 6.56 -11.92
N MET A 54 -0.20 6.86 -11.53
CA MET A 54 -0.87 8.10 -11.95
C MET A 54 -0.11 9.34 -11.48
N ALA A 55 0.44 9.35 -10.26
CA ALA A 55 1.28 10.45 -9.78
C ALA A 55 2.54 10.63 -10.65
N ARG A 56 3.15 9.54 -11.11
CA ARG A 56 4.33 9.56 -12.01
C ARG A 56 3.99 10.13 -13.40
N ILE A 57 2.75 9.99 -13.86
CA ILE A 57 2.26 10.59 -15.12
C ILE A 57 1.94 12.07 -14.92
N LEU A 58 1.19 12.40 -13.86
CA LEU A 58 0.65 13.74 -13.63
C LEU A 58 1.71 14.76 -13.22
N LYS A 59 2.69 14.37 -12.41
CA LYS A 59 3.73 15.28 -11.93
C LYS A 59 4.50 15.98 -13.08
N PRO A 60 5.12 15.27 -14.04
CA PRO A 60 5.82 15.92 -15.15
C PRO A 60 4.86 16.66 -16.08
N LEU A 61 3.61 16.20 -16.23
CA LEU A 61 2.60 16.94 -16.99
C LEU A 61 2.31 18.30 -16.37
N PHE A 62 2.03 18.34 -15.07
CA PHE A 62 1.70 19.58 -14.35
C PHE A 62 2.88 20.57 -14.29
N GLN A 63 4.11 20.07 -14.38
CA GLN A 63 5.32 20.89 -14.46
C GLN A 63 5.49 21.52 -15.85
N ARG A 64 5.20 20.76 -16.93
CA ARG A 64 5.36 21.23 -18.30
C ARG A 64 4.18 22.09 -18.78
N GLU A 65 2.96 21.75 -18.35
CA GLU A 65 1.71 22.37 -18.79
C GLU A 65 1.04 23.09 -17.60
N PRO A 66 1.22 24.41 -17.41
CA PRO A 66 0.64 25.15 -16.29
C PRO A 66 -0.90 25.13 -16.26
N SER A 67 -1.52 25.00 -17.42
CA SER A 67 -2.97 24.96 -17.61
C SER A 67 -3.46 23.51 -17.76
N SER A 68 -3.03 22.66 -16.84
CA SER A 68 -3.42 21.25 -16.82
C SER A 68 -4.15 20.84 -15.55
N PHE A 69 -5.05 19.85 -15.69
CA PHE A 69 -5.92 19.38 -14.64
C PHE A 69 -5.99 17.85 -14.61
N TYR A 70 -6.28 17.29 -13.45
CA TYR A 70 -6.63 15.90 -13.26
C TYR A 70 -8.02 15.79 -12.63
N ALA A 71 -8.94 15.09 -13.27
CA ALA A 71 -10.33 14.98 -12.86
C ALA A 71 -10.80 13.52 -12.77
N VAL A 72 -11.46 13.16 -11.67
CA VAL A 72 -12.02 11.82 -11.46
C VAL A 72 -13.54 11.89 -11.25
N SER A 73 -14.31 11.27 -12.14
CA SER A 73 -15.78 11.36 -12.13
C SER A 73 -16.44 10.26 -11.30
N GLY A 74 -16.11 10.17 -10.01
CA GLY A 74 -16.76 9.27 -9.04
C GLY A 74 -16.38 7.79 -9.11
N ASP A 75 -16.95 7.02 -8.18
CA ASP A 75 -16.71 5.60 -7.95
C ASP A 75 -15.21 5.27 -7.75
N LEU A 76 -14.59 5.99 -6.81
CA LEU A 76 -13.29 5.67 -6.23
C LEU A 76 -13.37 4.37 -5.41
N PHE A 77 -14.49 4.13 -4.72
CA PHE A 77 -14.64 3.00 -3.80
C PHE A 77 -15.18 1.73 -4.48
N THR A 78 -15.03 0.60 -3.78
CA THR A 78 -15.70 -0.68 -4.06
C THR A 78 -15.24 -1.34 -5.37
N GLY A 79 -14.38 -2.35 -5.25
CA GLY A 79 -14.05 -3.24 -6.36
C GLY A 79 -13.27 -4.47 -5.92
N PRO A 80 -11.95 -4.41 -5.72
CA PRO A 80 -11.19 -5.54 -5.22
C PRO A 80 -11.68 -5.96 -3.82
N PHE A 81 -11.49 -7.25 -3.49
CA PHE A 81 -11.84 -7.74 -2.18
C PHE A 81 -10.91 -7.15 -1.12
N LEU A 82 -11.47 -6.28 -0.27
CA LEU A 82 -10.81 -5.73 0.90
C LEU A 82 -11.43 -6.34 2.17
N PRO A 83 -10.62 -6.61 3.22
CA PRO A 83 -11.15 -6.94 4.54
C PRO A 83 -12.19 -5.91 4.99
N GLN A 84 -13.21 -6.34 5.74
CA GLN A 84 -14.31 -5.45 6.14
C GLN A 84 -13.82 -4.17 6.84
N LYS A 85 -12.77 -4.29 7.67
CA LYS A 85 -12.12 -3.17 8.36
C LYS A 85 -11.26 -2.27 7.48
N MET A 86 -11.18 -2.49 6.17
CA MET A 86 -10.39 -1.69 5.24
C MET A 86 -11.23 -1.03 4.16
N LYS A 87 -12.45 -1.53 3.92
CA LYS A 87 -13.38 -1.00 2.93
C LYS A 87 -13.67 0.49 3.16
N GLY A 88 -13.47 1.31 2.13
CA GLY A 88 -13.60 2.77 2.17
C GLY A 88 -12.41 3.48 2.84
N MET A 89 -11.82 2.89 3.88
CA MET A 89 -10.68 3.49 4.58
C MET A 89 -9.37 3.37 3.80
N ALA A 90 -9.10 2.21 3.19
CA ALA A 90 -7.90 2.01 2.39
C ALA A 90 -7.95 2.86 1.13
N GLU A 91 -9.10 2.88 0.45
CA GLU A 91 -9.29 3.68 -0.76
C GLU A 91 -9.10 5.18 -0.49
N LEU A 92 -9.75 5.68 0.57
CA LEU A 92 -9.63 7.06 0.99
C LEU A 92 -8.21 7.42 1.43
N SER A 93 -7.55 6.53 2.18
CA SER A 93 -6.18 6.74 2.63
C SER A 93 -5.23 6.92 1.44
N ILE A 94 -5.29 6.03 0.44
CA ILE A 94 -4.45 6.11 -0.75
C ILE A 94 -4.74 7.40 -1.53
N TRP A 95 -6.02 7.72 -1.76
CA TRP A 95 -6.40 8.96 -2.44
C TRP A 95 -5.87 10.21 -1.73
N ASN A 96 -6.01 10.27 -0.41
CA ASN A 96 -5.56 11.41 0.38
C ASN A 96 -4.04 11.54 0.38
N HIS A 97 -3.28 10.45 0.43
CA HIS A 97 -1.82 10.50 0.32
C HIS A 97 -1.38 10.95 -1.08
N PHE A 98 -2.01 10.42 -2.13
CA PHE A 98 -1.81 10.86 -3.50
C PHE A 98 -2.05 12.37 -3.64
N PHE A 99 -3.18 12.86 -3.14
CA PHE A 99 -3.52 14.28 -3.18
C PHE A 99 -2.51 15.12 -2.40
N LYS A 100 -2.25 14.79 -1.13
CA LYS A 100 -1.34 15.54 -0.25
C LYS A 100 0.08 15.62 -0.82
N GLN A 101 0.57 14.56 -1.47
CA GLN A 101 1.88 14.58 -2.12
C GLN A 101 1.97 15.63 -3.23
N LEU A 102 0.93 15.77 -4.05
CA LEU A 102 0.88 16.75 -5.14
C LEU A 102 0.52 18.15 -4.62
N ASP A 103 -0.34 18.24 -3.61
CA ASP A 103 -0.70 19.49 -2.96
C ASP A 103 0.48 20.14 -2.23
N GLY A 104 1.33 19.35 -1.55
CA GLY A 104 2.58 19.83 -0.96
C GLY A 104 3.58 20.42 -1.95
N GLN A 105 3.36 20.23 -3.26
CA GLN A 105 4.11 20.84 -4.35
C GLN A 105 3.35 22.01 -5.01
N GLY A 106 2.24 22.46 -4.42
CA GLY A 106 1.39 23.53 -4.93
C GLY A 106 0.48 23.11 -6.10
N LEU A 107 0.31 21.81 -6.35
CA LEU A 107 -0.44 21.27 -7.50
C LEU A 107 -1.86 20.79 -7.15
N GLY A 108 -2.22 20.75 -5.87
CA GLY A 108 -3.48 20.14 -5.40
C GLY A 108 -4.74 20.82 -5.94
N ARG A 109 -4.71 22.13 -6.18
CA ARG A 109 -5.83 22.88 -6.78
C ARG A 109 -6.25 22.34 -8.17
N ARG A 110 -5.33 21.68 -8.88
CA ARG A 110 -5.52 21.08 -10.20
C ARG A 110 -6.05 19.63 -10.14
N ILE A 111 -6.29 19.09 -8.94
CA ILE A 111 -6.78 17.71 -8.72
C ILE A 111 -8.22 17.75 -8.22
N LEU A 112 -9.11 17.16 -9.01
CA LEU A 112 -10.57 17.24 -8.88
C LEU A 112 -11.12 15.81 -8.77
N ILE A 113 -12.07 15.60 -7.87
CA ILE A 113 -12.84 14.35 -7.79
C ILE A 113 -14.30 14.66 -7.48
N SER A 114 -15.23 14.02 -8.16
CA SER A 114 -16.66 14.09 -7.85
C SER A 114 -17.15 12.85 -7.13
N ALA A 115 -18.30 12.95 -6.47
CA ALA A 115 -18.97 11.79 -5.88
C ALA A 115 -19.60 10.90 -6.95
N GLY A 116 -19.40 9.60 -6.82
CA GLY A 116 -20.18 8.53 -7.43
C GLY A 116 -20.96 7.76 -6.37
N ASN A 117 -21.72 6.76 -6.79
CA ASN A 117 -22.61 6.02 -5.89
C ASN A 117 -21.85 5.12 -4.91
N HIS A 118 -20.69 4.58 -5.29
CA HIS A 118 -19.94 3.64 -4.46
C HIS A 118 -19.18 4.33 -3.32
N GLU A 119 -19.01 5.65 -3.36
CA GLU A 119 -18.54 6.43 -2.20
C GLU A 119 -19.45 6.24 -0.97
N PHE A 120 -20.71 5.80 -1.18
CA PHE A 120 -21.73 5.65 -0.14
C PHE A 120 -22.00 4.20 0.26
N ASP A 121 -21.25 3.22 -0.26
CA ASP A 121 -21.51 1.80 0.00
C ASP A 121 -21.22 1.37 1.45
N TYR A 122 -20.37 2.13 2.15
CA TYR A 122 -19.93 1.88 3.52
C TYR A 122 -20.44 2.94 4.52
N GLY A 123 -21.47 3.69 4.14
CA GLY A 123 -21.98 4.84 4.89
C GLY A 123 -21.71 6.15 4.14
N VAL A 124 -22.12 7.28 4.72
CA VAL A 124 -21.85 8.61 4.15
C VAL A 124 -20.53 9.12 4.70
N PRO A 125 -19.48 9.30 3.87
CA PRO A 125 -18.22 9.89 4.33
C PRO A 125 -18.43 11.32 4.81
N ASP A 126 -17.80 11.69 5.92
CA ASP A 126 -17.77 13.10 6.34
C ASP A 126 -17.04 13.94 5.26
N PRO A 127 -17.49 15.17 4.95
CA PRO A 127 -16.85 16.02 3.94
C PRO A 127 -15.34 16.23 4.15
N SER A 128 -14.88 16.28 5.40
CA SER A 128 -13.45 16.42 5.74
C SER A 128 -12.61 15.18 5.43
N SER A 129 -13.25 14.04 5.19
CA SER A 129 -12.59 12.77 4.88
C SER A 129 -11.78 12.84 3.59
N PHE A 130 -12.24 13.59 2.59
CA PHE A 130 -11.53 13.80 1.33
C PHE A 130 -10.68 15.06 1.42
N SER A 131 -9.35 14.90 1.56
CA SER A 131 -8.42 16.03 1.66
C SER A 131 -8.44 16.93 0.42
N SER A 132 -8.77 16.36 -0.74
CA SER A 132 -8.96 17.10 -1.99
C SER A 132 -10.25 17.92 -2.04
N GLY A 133 -11.18 17.72 -1.11
CA GLY A 133 -12.59 18.04 -1.29
C GLY A 133 -13.24 17.09 -2.30
N LEU A 134 -14.44 16.60 -1.97
CA LEU A 134 -15.27 15.83 -2.89
C LEU A 134 -16.29 16.76 -3.55
N LEU A 135 -16.39 16.77 -4.88
CA LEU A 135 -17.34 17.61 -5.60
C LEU A 135 -18.72 16.94 -5.70
N CYS A 136 -19.76 17.57 -5.19
CA CYS A 136 -21.14 17.09 -5.34
C CYS A 136 -22.17 18.20 -5.02
N ALA A 137 -22.60 18.95 -6.03
CA ALA A 137 -23.51 20.09 -5.91
C ALA A 137 -24.97 19.70 -5.65
N ASN A 138 -25.40 18.52 -6.12
CA ASN A 138 -26.79 18.10 -6.04
C ASN A 138 -27.10 17.14 -4.87
N LEU A 139 -26.12 16.86 -4.01
CA LEU A 139 -26.37 16.25 -2.70
C LEU A 139 -26.43 17.34 -1.64
N VAL A 140 -27.58 17.47 -0.99
CA VAL A 140 -27.86 18.60 -0.10
C VAL A 140 -28.44 18.16 1.25
N THR A 141 -28.30 19.04 2.24
CA THR A 141 -29.03 18.97 3.50
C THR A 141 -30.53 19.23 3.29
N ARG A 142 -31.34 19.08 4.36
CA ARG A 142 -32.78 19.40 4.29
C ARG A 142 -33.05 20.83 3.84
N ASP A 143 -32.19 21.76 4.26
CA ASP A 143 -32.26 23.20 3.96
C ASP A 143 -31.66 23.56 2.59
N ASN A 144 -31.46 22.56 1.73
CA ASN A 144 -30.94 22.69 0.36
C ASN A 144 -29.49 23.21 0.27
N GLN A 145 -28.71 23.18 1.35
CA GLN A 145 -27.29 23.51 1.31
C GLN A 145 -26.48 22.31 0.80
N PRO A 146 -25.51 22.49 -0.12
CA PRO A 146 -24.60 21.41 -0.53
C PRO A 146 -23.94 20.75 0.67
N TYR A 147 -23.95 19.43 0.73
CA TYR A 147 -23.31 18.67 1.81
C TYR A 147 -21.79 18.55 1.60
N TYR A 148 -21.38 18.39 0.34
CA TYR A 148 -19.98 18.42 -0.07
C TYR A 148 -19.66 19.73 -0.82
N VAL A 149 -18.40 19.90 -1.23
CA VAL A 149 -17.98 21.03 -2.06
C VAL A 149 -18.79 21.03 -3.35
N ALA A 150 -19.52 22.10 -3.65
CA ALA A 150 -20.43 22.11 -4.80
C ALA A 150 -19.66 22.29 -6.13
N SER A 151 -18.70 23.20 -6.13
CA SER A 151 -17.89 23.55 -7.30
C SER A 151 -16.50 24.01 -6.91
N ARG A 152 -15.63 24.11 -7.91
CA ARG A 152 -14.32 24.75 -7.82
C ARG A 152 -14.09 25.61 -9.05
N THR A 153 -13.63 26.84 -8.84
CA THR A 153 -13.10 27.68 -9.93
C THR A 153 -11.59 27.75 -9.78
N VAL A 154 -10.87 27.47 -10.87
CA VAL A 154 -9.41 27.58 -10.92
C VAL A 154 -9.05 28.57 -12.01
N GLN A 155 -8.23 29.56 -11.66
CA GLN A 155 -7.59 30.41 -12.65
C GLN A 155 -6.23 29.81 -12.98
N THR A 156 -5.95 29.64 -14.27
CA THR A 156 -4.64 29.17 -14.75
C THR A 156 -3.59 30.27 -14.59
N GLN A 157 -2.32 29.94 -14.86
CA GLN A 157 -1.26 30.95 -14.82
C GLN A 157 -1.37 31.97 -15.97
N GLU A 158 -1.95 31.56 -17.10
CA GLU A 158 -2.16 32.40 -18.28
C GLU A 158 -3.47 33.21 -18.22
N GLY A 159 -4.35 32.91 -17.25
CA GLY A 159 -5.46 33.76 -16.84
C GLY A 159 -6.85 33.18 -17.11
N LEU A 160 -6.94 32.06 -17.83
CA LEU A 160 -8.19 31.32 -18.07
C LEU A 160 -8.87 30.89 -16.76
N LYS A 161 -10.16 31.18 -16.62
CA LYS A 161 -10.99 30.76 -15.48
C LYS A 161 -11.80 29.52 -15.84
N VAL A 162 -11.43 28.39 -15.23
CA VAL A 162 -12.08 27.10 -15.42
C VAL A 162 -12.98 26.77 -14.24
N GLY A 163 -14.25 26.51 -14.49
CA GLY A 163 -15.23 26.10 -13.48
C GLY A 163 -15.51 24.60 -13.52
N PHE A 164 -15.49 23.96 -12.36
CA PHE A 164 -15.78 22.54 -12.19
C PHE A 164 -16.98 22.34 -11.28
N VAL A 165 -17.96 21.53 -11.69
CA VAL A 165 -19.14 21.19 -10.88
C VAL A 165 -19.32 19.67 -10.81
N GLY A 166 -19.35 19.11 -9.60
CA GLY A 166 -19.60 17.68 -9.40
C GLY A 166 -21.08 17.37 -9.23
N LEU A 167 -21.57 16.28 -9.84
CA LEU A 167 -22.97 15.86 -9.77
C LEU A 167 -23.08 14.35 -9.70
N ILE A 168 -24.02 13.85 -8.91
CA ILE A 168 -24.32 12.43 -8.76
C ILE A 168 -25.71 12.08 -9.29
N MET A 169 -25.92 10.82 -9.66
CA MET A 169 -27.21 10.27 -10.05
C MET A 169 -28.34 10.51 -9.03
N GLU A 170 -29.55 10.68 -9.55
CA GLU A 170 -30.73 11.06 -8.77
C GLU A 170 -31.58 9.86 -8.32
N LYS A 171 -31.57 8.77 -9.08
CA LYS A 171 -32.54 7.67 -8.96
C LYS A 171 -31.87 6.32 -8.72
N ARG A 172 -31.23 6.16 -7.56
CA ARG A 172 -30.65 4.86 -7.12
C ARG A 172 -31.14 4.49 -5.72
N PRO A 173 -32.04 3.50 -5.56
CA PRO A 173 -32.67 3.19 -4.28
C PRO A 173 -31.69 2.93 -3.13
N ARG A 174 -30.61 2.18 -3.38
CA ARG A 174 -29.58 1.90 -2.35
C ARG A 174 -28.91 3.18 -1.86
N LEU A 175 -28.50 4.06 -2.78
CA LEU A 175 -27.91 5.36 -2.48
C LEU A 175 -28.89 6.21 -1.67
N LEU A 176 -30.11 6.40 -2.18
CA LEU A 176 -31.13 7.22 -1.53
C LEU A 176 -31.47 6.74 -0.11
N ARG A 177 -31.49 5.43 0.13
CA ARG A 177 -31.68 4.85 1.46
C ARG A 177 -30.53 5.23 2.41
N THR A 178 -29.28 5.08 1.98
CA THR A 178 -28.10 5.46 2.78
C THR A 178 -28.13 6.95 3.14
N LEU A 179 -28.44 7.82 2.16
CA LEU A 179 -28.50 9.27 2.35
C LEU A 179 -29.63 9.70 3.29
N SER A 180 -30.81 9.09 3.15
CA SER A 180 -31.98 9.40 3.98
C SER A 180 -31.72 9.13 5.46
N GLY A 181 -30.96 8.06 5.78
CA GLY A 181 -30.51 7.76 7.14
C GLY A 181 -29.65 8.86 7.77
N LYS A 182 -29.07 9.76 6.96
CA LYS A 182 -28.29 10.93 7.39
C LYS A 182 -29.01 12.26 7.18
N LYS A 183 -30.33 12.23 6.90
CA LYS A 183 -31.14 13.42 6.60
C LYS A 183 -30.64 14.22 5.38
N LEU A 184 -29.96 13.56 4.44
CA LEU A 184 -29.51 14.14 3.17
C LEU A 184 -30.49 13.77 2.04
N LYS A 185 -30.53 14.59 0.99
CA LYS A 185 -31.34 14.35 -0.21
C LYS A 185 -30.57 14.73 -1.47
N VAL A 186 -30.94 14.10 -2.58
CA VAL A 186 -30.43 14.46 -3.91
C VAL A 186 -31.48 15.32 -4.61
N ILE A 187 -31.09 16.52 -5.06
CA ILE A 187 -31.93 17.38 -5.91
C ILE A 187 -31.64 17.11 -7.40
N PRO A 188 -32.55 17.48 -8.32
CA PRO A 188 -32.29 17.32 -9.75
C PRO A 188 -31.01 18.03 -10.19
N LYS A 189 -30.21 17.38 -11.03
CA LYS A 189 -28.93 17.91 -11.54
C LYS A 189 -29.13 19.28 -12.20
N LEU A 190 -30.13 19.41 -13.07
CA LEU A 190 -30.44 20.67 -13.74
C LEU A 190 -30.78 21.80 -12.76
N THR A 191 -31.48 21.50 -11.65
CA THR A 191 -31.75 22.47 -10.58
C THR A 191 -30.47 22.92 -9.89
N ALA A 192 -29.56 22.00 -9.58
CA ALA A 192 -28.27 22.33 -8.98
C ALA A 192 -27.42 23.19 -9.92
N ILE A 193 -27.34 22.84 -11.21
CA ILE A 193 -26.58 23.57 -12.24
C ILE A 193 -27.12 24.99 -12.41
N ARG A 194 -28.44 25.15 -12.59
CA ARG A 194 -29.10 26.47 -12.75
C ARG A 194 -28.90 27.39 -11.55
N ARG A 195 -28.81 26.81 -10.35
CA ARG A 195 -28.53 27.56 -9.13
C ARG A 195 -27.07 27.99 -9.05
N LEU A 196 -26.14 27.09 -9.37
CA LEU A 196 -24.73 27.25 -9.05
C LEU A 196 -23.94 28.03 -10.10
N LEU A 197 -24.12 27.71 -11.40
CA LEU A 197 -23.29 28.32 -12.45
C LEU A 197 -23.38 29.86 -12.50
N PRO A 198 -24.56 30.50 -12.37
CA PRO A 198 -24.62 31.96 -12.33
C PRO A 198 -23.84 32.59 -11.17
N GLN A 199 -23.68 31.88 -10.06
CA GLN A 199 -22.94 32.33 -8.87
C GLN A 199 -21.42 32.20 -9.02
N MET A 200 -20.95 31.42 -10.01
CA MET A 200 -19.53 31.22 -10.27
C MET A 200 -18.89 32.37 -11.09
N GLY A 201 -19.71 33.32 -11.56
CA GLY A 201 -19.27 34.45 -12.37
C GLY A 201 -18.92 34.05 -13.81
N LYS A 202 -18.21 34.94 -14.51
CA LYS A 202 -17.76 34.68 -15.89
C LYS A 202 -16.63 33.64 -15.88
N LEU A 203 -16.85 32.53 -16.57
CA LEU A 203 -15.91 31.45 -16.81
C LEU A 203 -15.53 31.42 -18.29
N ASP A 204 -14.33 30.94 -18.59
CA ASP A 204 -13.87 30.73 -19.97
C ASP A 204 -14.04 29.27 -20.41
N LEU A 205 -14.16 28.35 -19.44
CA LEU A 205 -14.44 26.92 -19.65
C LEU A 205 -15.22 26.36 -18.47
N THR A 206 -16.36 25.72 -18.72
CA THR A 206 -17.20 25.07 -17.70
C THR A 206 -17.27 23.57 -17.91
N ILE A 207 -16.84 22.82 -16.90
CA ILE A 207 -16.72 21.36 -16.91
C ILE A 207 -17.61 20.77 -15.81
N LEU A 208 -18.51 19.87 -16.19
CA LEU A 208 -19.29 19.07 -15.25
C LEU A 208 -18.65 17.69 -15.05
N LEU A 209 -18.43 17.27 -13.81
CA LEU A 209 -18.07 15.90 -13.46
C LEU A 209 -19.36 15.18 -13.03
N ILE A 210 -19.90 14.31 -13.87
CA ILE A 210 -21.22 13.71 -13.66
C ILE A 210 -21.12 12.18 -13.54
N HIS A 211 -21.58 11.66 -12.40
CA HIS A 211 -21.66 10.23 -12.17
C HIS A 211 -23.11 9.73 -12.26
N ASP A 212 -23.56 9.41 -13.48
CA ASP A 212 -24.90 8.93 -13.80
C ASP A 212 -24.87 8.12 -15.10
N ASN A 213 -25.95 7.43 -15.44
CA ASN A 213 -26.08 6.74 -16.71
C ASN A 213 -25.90 7.71 -17.88
N LEU A 214 -25.13 7.29 -18.89
CA LEU A 214 -24.77 8.05 -20.07
C LEU A 214 -26.02 8.53 -20.81
N SER A 215 -27.09 7.73 -20.84
CA SER A 215 -28.39 8.14 -21.39
C SER A 215 -28.98 9.34 -20.65
N ASN A 216 -28.90 9.37 -19.32
CA ASN A 216 -29.36 10.49 -18.49
C ASN A 216 -28.48 11.72 -18.68
N ILE A 217 -27.16 11.52 -18.89
CA ILE A 217 -26.21 12.59 -19.17
C ILE A 217 -26.48 13.22 -20.54
N ILE A 218 -26.70 12.40 -21.58
CA ILE A 218 -27.07 12.87 -22.92
C ILE A 218 -28.39 13.65 -22.84
N GLN A 219 -29.40 13.12 -22.14
CA GLN A 219 -30.68 13.81 -21.94
C GLN A 219 -30.50 15.13 -21.19
N LEU A 220 -29.64 15.18 -20.17
CA LEU A 220 -29.31 16.42 -19.47
C LEU A 220 -28.66 17.43 -20.43
N ALA A 221 -27.70 17.00 -21.24
CA ALA A 221 -27.01 17.85 -22.22
C ALA A 221 -27.99 18.47 -23.24
N TYR A 222 -28.97 17.70 -23.72
CA TYR A 222 -30.05 18.24 -24.57
C TYR A 222 -30.89 19.33 -23.89
N ASN A 223 -31.11 19.20 -22.58
CA ASN A 223 -31.96 20.09 -21.79
C ASN A 223 -31.20 21.23 -21.10
N LEU A 224 -29.87 21.29 -21.24
CA LEU A 224 -29.06 22.35 -20.67
C LEU A 224 -29.26 23.64 -21.48
N PRO A 225 -29.72 24.73 -20.86
CA PRO A 225 -29.82 26.01 -21.53
C PRO A 225 -28.42 26.52 -21.93
N SER A 226 -28.23 26.92 -23.19
CA SER A 226 -26.93 27.35 -23.72
C SER A 226 -26.34 28.54 -22.97
N GLN A 227 -27.17 29.43 -22.41
CA GLN A 227 -26.73 30.58 -21.61
C GLN A 227 -26.03 30.20 -20.30
N LEU A 228 -26.12 28.94 -19.87
CA LEU A 228 -25.35 28.45 -18.73
C LEU A 228 -23.88 28.17 -19.08
N GLY A 229 -23.52 28.16 -20.37
CA GLY A 229 -22.14 28.10 -20.83
C GLY A 229 -21.41 26.82 -20.40
N VAL A 230 -22.07 25.66 -20.51
CA VAL A 230 -21.44 24.36 -20.24
C VAL A 230 -20.74 23.89 -21.52
N ASP A 231 -19.45 23.58 -21.42
CA ASP A 231 -18.65 23.16 -22.58
C ASP A 231 -18.39 21.64 -22.59
N MET A 232 -18.19 21.06 -21.40
CA MET A 232 -17.74 19.68 -21.27
C MET A 232 -18.42 18.93 -20.12
N ILE A 233 -18.60 17.63 -20.31
CA ILE A 233 -19.01 16.68 -19.28
C ILE A 233 -18.00 15.54 -19.21
N LEU A 234 -17.29 15.43 -18.08
CA LEU A 234 -16.53 14.24 -17.73
C LEU A 234 -17.49 13.29 -17.01
N SER A 235 -17.80 12.15 -17.63
CA SER A 235 -18.79 11.20 -17.12
C SER A 235 -18.16 9.97 -16.48
N GLY A 236 -18.96 9.24 -15.69
CA GLY A 236 -18.65 7.91 -15.16
C GLY A 236 -19.88 6.99 -15.16
N HIS A 237 -19.86 5.93 -14.36
CA HIS A 237 -20.93 4.97 -14.08
C HIS A 237 -21.11 3.82 -15.08
N ASN A 238 -21.02 4.05 -16.39
CA ASN A 238 -21.28 2.99 -17.38
C ASN A 238 -20.04 2.18 -17.79
N HIS A 239 -18.86 2.64 -17.39
CA HIS A 239 -17.57 2.02 -17.68
C HIS A 239 -17.23 1.94 -19.18
N VAL A 240 -17.85 2.81 -19.99
CA VAL A 240 -17.60 2.82 -21.43
C VAL A 240 -16.35 3.62 -21.76
N VAL A 241 -15.69 3.25 -22.85
CA VAL A 241 -14.60 4.04 -23.42
C VAL A 241 -15.17 4.83 -24.60
N LEU A 242 -15.06 6.16 -24.51
CA LEU A 242 -15.37 7.06 -25.61
C LEU A 242 -14.05 7.53 -26.22
N GLU A 243 -13.56 6.83 -27.25
CA GLU A 243 -12.34 7.22 -27.97
C GLU A 243 -12.48 8.63 -28.57
N GLN A 244 -13.64 8.89 -29.18
CA GLN A 244 -14.08 10.22 -29.54
C GLN A 244 -15.20 10.66 -28.59
N PRO A 245 -15.17 11.91 -28.07
CA PRO A 245 -16.23 12.39 -27.21
C PRO A 245 -17.55 12.50 -27.98
N LEU A 246 -18.66 12.23 -27.30
CA LEU A 246 -19.98 12.55 -27.85
C LEU A 246 -20.14 14.08 -27.84
N SER A 247 -20.85 14.62 -28.82
CA SER A 247 -21.22 16.05 -28.85
C SER A 247 -22.74 16.19 -28.87
N VAL A 248 -23.28 16.92 -27.90
CA VAL A 248 -24.72 17.18 -27.77
C VAL A 248 -24.91 18.67 -27.49
N ASN A 249 -25.55 19.40 -28.42
CA ASN A 249 -25.76 20.85 -28.31
C ASN A 249 -24.47 21.65 -28.03
N GLY A 250 -23.34 21.24 -28.63
CA GLY A 250 -22.03 21.88 -28.41
C GLY A 250 -21.31 21.46 -27.13
N ILE A 251 -21.91 20.57 -26.32
CA ILE A 251 -21.31 20.02 -25.10
C ILE A 251 -20.59 18.71 -25.41
N HIS A 252 -19.31 18.61 -25.08
CA HIS A 252 -18.50 17.41 -25.31
C HIS A 252 -18.53 16.47 -24.10
N ILE A 253 -18.86 15.20 -24.29
CA ILE A 253 -19.04 14.19 -23.22
C ILE A 253 -17.95 13.12 -23.32
N PHE A 254 -17.24 12.89 -22.22
CA PHE A 254 -16.07 12.01 -22.12
C PHE A 254 -16.29 10.87 -21.13
N GLN A 255 -15.70 9.70 -21.38
CA GLN A 255 -15.62 8.59 -20.41
C GLN A 255 -14.42 7.70 -20.77
N ALA A 256 -13.66 7.27 -19.77
CA ALA A 256 -12.39 6.54 -19.93
C ALA A 256 -12.43 5.15 -19.26
N GLY A 257 -13.45 4.35 -19.57
CA GLY A 257 -13.53 2.97 -19.10
C GLY A 257 -13.74 2.89 -17.59
N ALA A 258 -13.07 1.95 -16.92
CA ALA A 258 -13.16 1.78 -15.46
C ALA A 258 -11.98 0.97 -14.91
N MET A 259 -12.01 0.70 -13.59
CA MET A 259 -11.10 -0.17 -12.85
C MET A 259 -9.64 0.27 -12.94
N ASN A 260 -9.42 1.58 -13.07
CA ASN A 260 -8.11 2.20 -13.24
C ASN A 260 -7.31 1.60 -14.42
N ARG A 261 -7.99 1.15 -15.48
CA ARG A 261 -7.36 0.53 -16.66
C ARG A 261 -6.97 1.53 -17.74
N PHE A 262 -7.64 2.68 -17.75
CA PHE A 262 -7.45 3.70 -18.75
C PHE A 262 -7.51 5.06 -18.08
N TYR A 263 -6.91 6.03 -18.75
CA TYR A 263 -7.17 7.44 -18.53
C TYR A 263 -7.34 8.12 -19.87
N GLY A 264 -8.21 9.11 -19.92
CA GLY A 264 -8.28 10.02 -21.05
C GLY A 264 -7.33 11.18 -20.85
N GLN A 265 -6.79 11.68 -21.95
CA GLN A 265 -6.09 12.96 -22.01
C GLN A 265 -6.70 13.74 -23.17
N VAL A 266 -7.33 14.87 -22.83
CA VAL A 266 -7.84 15.82 -23.82
C VAL A 266 -7.02 17.10 -23.77
N ASP A 267 -6.51 17.50 -24.93
CA ASP A 267 -5.84 18.78 -25.12
C ASP A 267 -6.82 19.71 -25.86
N LEU A 268 -6.97 20.93 -25.36
CA LEU A 268 -7.92 21.93 -25.83
C LEU A 268 -7.18 23.21 -26.18
N LEU A 269 -7.63 23.90 -27.23
CA LEU A 269 -7.34 25.33 -27.39
C LEU A 269 -8.59 26.11 -27.00
N VAL A 270 -8.51 26.92 -25.96
CA VAL A 270 -9.63 27.72 -25.44
C VAL A 270 -9.39 29.19 -25.72
N GLY A 271 -10.35 29.85 -26.36
CA GLY A 271 -10.25 31.27 -26.69
C GLY A 271 -11.62 31.86 -26.91
N GLU A 272 -11.77 33.16 -26.64
CA GLU A 272 -13.06 33.87 -26.78
C GLU A 272 -14.20 33.24 -25.95
N GLY A 273 -13.87 32.56 -24.84
CA GLY A 273 -14.84 31.89 -23.97
C GLY A 273 -15.47 30.62 -24.56
N ARG A 274 -14.78 29.94 -25.49
CA ARG A 274 -15.22 28.67 -26.09
C ARG A 274 -14.04 27.77 -26.44
N ILE A 275 -14.32 26.51 -26.70
CA ILE A 275 -13.34 25.55 -27.24
C ILE A 275 -13.17 25.81 -28.74
N LEU A 276 -11.94 26.12 -29.17
CA LEU A 276 -11.56 26.36 -30.57
C LEU A 276 -11.09 25.08 -31.26
N SER A 277 -10.38 24.22 -30.53
CA SER A 277 -9.98 22.88 -30.99
C SER A 277 -9.91 21.91 -29.82
N LEU A 278 -10.06 20.63 -30.14
CA LEU A 278 -10.11 19.55 -29.17
C LEU A 278 -9.47 18.28 -29.76
N GLU A 279 -8.53 17.69 -29.03
CA GLU A 279 -7.96 16.38 -29.36
C GLU A 279 -8.01 15.46 -28.14
N ASN A 280 -8.78 14.38 -28.23
CA ASN A 280 -8.93 13.39 -27.16
C ASN A 280 -8.14 12.11 -27.47
N ARG A 281 -7.47 11.57 -26.45
CA ARG A 281 -6.78 10.28 -26.52
C ARG A 281 -7.08 9.45 -25.28
N ILE A 282 -7.47 8.18 -25.48
CA ILE A 282 -7.59 7.20 -24.40
C ILE A 282 -6.28 6.41 -24.33
N LYS A 283 -5.68 6.38 -23.14
CA LYS A 283 -4.42 5.69 -22.88
C LYS A 283 -4.66 4.55 -21.92
N ALA A 284 -4.16 3.36 -22.26
CA ALA A 284 -4.16 2.22 -21.36
C ALA A 284 -3.16 2.45 -20.23
N LEU A 285 -3.60 2.21 -19.00
CA LEU A 285 -2.78 2.25 -17.81
C LEU A 285 -2.39 0.83 -17.43
N THR A 286 -1.28 0.36 -17.99
CA THR A 286 -0.75 -1.00 -17.80
C THR A 286 0.59 -0.98 -17.06
N PRO A 287 0.83 -1.93 -16.13
CA PRO A 287 2.16 -2.08 -15.54
C PRO A 287 3.22 -2.30 -16.60
N THR A 288 4.41 -1.73 -16.40
CA THR A 288 5.59 -2.07 -17.20
C THR A 288 5.96 -3.56 -17.02
N PRO A 289 6.72 -4.17 -17.93
CA PRO A 289 7.18 -5.55 -17.77
C PRO A 289 7.91 -5.80 -16.43
N LEU A 290 8.69 -4.81 -15.97
CA LEU A 290 9.39 -4.87 -14.69
C LEU A 290 8.44 -4.79 -13.49
N GLU A 291 7.50 -3.84 -13.48
CA GLU A 291 6.47 -3.74 -12.43
C GLU A 291 5.65 -5.02 -12.35
N HIS A 292 5.25 -5.58 -13.49
CA HIS A 292 4.53 -6.86 -13.56
C HIS A 292 5.36 -8.01 -12.95
N ALA A 293 6.65 -8.12 -13.30
CA ALA A 293 7.53 -9.15 -12.75
C ALA A 293 7.73 -9.00 -11.24
N ALA A 294 8.02 -7.79 -10.76
CA ALA A 294 8.22 -7.50 -9.35
C ALA A 294 6.97 -7.80 -8.52
N MET A 295 5.80 -7.35 -8.97
CA MET A 295 4.55 -7.57 -8.25
C MET A 295 4.13 -9.05 -8.24
N ARG A 296 4.39 -9.82 -9.31
CA ARG A 296 4.15 -11.27 -9.28
C ARG A 296 4.99 -11.98 -8.23
N VAL A 297 6.25 -11.57 -8.06
CA VAL A 297 7.11 -12.12 -7.00
C VAL A 297 6.54 -11.75 -5.63
N LYS A 298 6.19 -10.47 -5.43
CA LYS A 298 5.58 -9.99 -4.18
C LYS A 298 4.30 -10.75 -3.84
N GLU A 299 3.39 -10.93 -4.79
CA GLU A 299 2.12 -11.65 -4.61
C GLU A 299 2.36 -13.11 -4.22
N LYS A 300 3.34 -13.78 -4.84
CA LYS A 300 3.75 -15.14 -4.43
C LYS A 300 4.32 -15.17 -3.02
N VAL A 301 5.17 -14.20 -2.66
CA VAL A 301 5.73 -14.08 -1.30
C VAL A 301 4.61 -13.84 -0.28
N ASP A 302 3.65 -12.96 -0.58
CA ASP A 302 2.51 -12.69 0.30
C ASP A 302 1.64 -13.95 0.49
N GLN A 303 1.42 -14.74 -0.56
CA GLN A 303 0.74 -16.04 -0.48
C GLN A 303 1.52 -17.05 0.38
N MET A 304 2.84 -17.13 0.20
CA MET A 304 3.71 -18.02 0.96
C MET A 304 3.86 -17.61 2.44
N ASN A 305 3.78 -16.31 2.73
CA ASN A 305 3.85 -15.81 4.10
C ASN A 305 2.68 -16.32 4.96
N GLY A 306 1.57 -16.71 4.33
CA GLY A 306 0.49 -17.43 4.97
C GLY A 306 -0.23 -16.61 6.04
N LYS A 307 -0.92 -17.31 6.94
CA LYS A 307 -1.72 -16.70 7.99
C LYS A 307 -0.87 -16.40 9.23
N THR A 308 -1.33 -15.45 10.03
CA THR A 308 -0.88 -15.27 11.41
C THR A 308 -1.23 -16.54 12.20
N VAL A 309 -0.24 -17.10 12.88
CA VAL A 309 -0.35 -18.33 13.67
C VAL A 309 -0.21 -18.10 15.17
N ALA A 310 0.46 -17.01 15.57
CA ALA A 310 0.60 -16.62 16.97
C ALA A 310 0.87 -15.12 17.10
N ILE A 311 0.69 -14.60 18.31
CA ILE A 311 1.14 -13.26 18.70
C ILE A 311 2.37 -13.38 19.60
N LEU A 312 3.45 -12.66 19.27
CA LEU A 312 4.62 -12.55 20.15
C LEU A 312 4.44 -11.35 21.07
N LYS A 313 4.63 -11.59 22.37
CA LYS A 313 4.68 -10.56 23.41
C LYS A 313 6.08 -10.02 23.66
N GLN A 314 7.08 -10.86 23.42
CA GLN A 314 8.50 -10.55 23.58
C GLN A 314 9.29 -10.99 22.35
N SER A 315 10.49 -10.42 22.20
CA SER A 315 11.37 -10.77 21.10
C SER A 315 11.87 -12.21 21.22
N LEU A 316 11.87 -12.95 20.11
CA LEU A 316 12.62 -14.19 19.96
C LEU A 316 13.93 -13.87 19.27
N LEU A 317 15.03 -13.89 20.03
CA LEU A 317 16.36 -13.52 19.58
C LEU A 317 17.27 -14.75 19.62
N GLY A 318 18.15 -14.90 18.63
CA GLY A 318 19.14 -15.97 18.58
C GLY A 318 20.17 -15.84 17.45
N VAL A 319 19.84 -15.19 16.34
CA VAL A 319 20.77 -15.03 15.20
C VAL A 319 22.04 -14.32 15.63
N TYR A 320 21.92 -13.31 16.50
CA TYR A 320 23.05 -12.53 17.03
C TYR A 320 23.57 -13.03 18.39
N LEU A 321 22.92 -14.03 19.01
CA LEU A 321 23.22 -14.53 20.36
C LEU A 321 23.66 -16.01 20.33
N ARG A 322 24.57 -16.35 19.42
CA ARG A 322 24.94 -17.75 19.14
C ARG A 322 25.89 -18.38 20.15
N ASN A 323 26.50 -17.59 21.02
CA ASN A 323 27.48 -18.02 22.03
C ASN A 323 26.89 -18.07 23.45
N GLN A 324 25.57 -18.03 23.56
CA GLN A 324 24.84 -18.09 24.81
C GLN A 324 23.44 -18.69 24.59
N GLU A 325 22.76 -19.02 25.69
CA GLU A 325 21.33 -19.33 25.64
C GLU A 325 20.58 -18.14 25.04
N ASN A 326 19.56 -18.46 24.24
CA ASN A 326 18.75 -17.43 23.62
C ASN A 326 17.29 -17.89 23.43
N SER A 327 16.38 -16.92 23.45
CA SER A 327 14.93 -17.15 23.43
C SER A 327 14.43 -17.84 22.16
N LEU A 328 15.09 -17.61 21.02
CA LEU A 328 14.76 -18.28 19.77
C LEU A 328 15.13 -19.78 19.83
N GLY A 329 16.29 -20.10 20.37
CA GLY A 329 16.75 -21.46 20.62
C GLY A 329 15.85 -22.22 21.57
N ASP A 330 15.46 -21.57 22.67
CA ASP A 330 14.49 -22.10 23.63
C ASP A 330 13.15 -22.46 22.98
N PHE A 331 12.58 -21.51 22.22
CA PHE A 331 11.32 -21.72 21.51
C PHE A 331 11.40 -22.88 20.52
N VAL A 332 12.46 -22.93 19.71
CA VAL A 332 12.64 -23.97 18.68
C VAL A 332 12.83 -25.35 19.31
N THR A 333 13.67 -25.45 20.34
CA THR A 333 13.92 -26.73 21.01
C THR A 333 12.70 -27.22 21.79
N ASP A 334 11.91 -26.32 22.38
CA ASP A 334 10.62 -26.68 22.98
C ASP A 334 9.64 -27.21 21.94
N ALA A 335 9.55 -26.57 20.77
CA ALA A 335 8.72 -27.06 19.68
C ALA A 335 9.11 -28.47 19.24
N PHE A 336 10.42 -28.73 19.09
CA PHE A 336 10.93 -30.05 18.72
C PHE A 336 10.61 -31.10 19.79
N ARG A 337 10.82 -30.75 21.06
CA ARG A 337 10.51 -31.62 22.19
C ARG A 337 9.02 -31.91 22.31
N TRP A 338 8.18 -30.89 22.13
CA TRP A 338 6.72 -31.00 22.14
C TRP A 338 6.22 -31.97 21.06
N ALA A 339 6.73 -31.86 19.84
CA ALA A 339 6.31 -32.69 18.72
C ALA A 339 6.80 -34.14 18.82
N THR A 340 8.01 -34.35 19.33
CA THR A 340 8.63 -35.69 19.38
C THR A 340 8.45 -36.41 20.72
N LYS A 341 8.06 -35.68 21.76
CA LYS A 341 7.87 -36.17 23.14
C LYS A 341 9.12 -36.82 23.73
N THR A 342 10.31 -36.36 23.32
CA THR A 342 11.60 -36.86 23.85
C THR A 342 11.95 -36.23 25.19
N ASP A 343 12.89 -36.85 25.91
CA ASP A 343 13.42 -36.32 27.17
C ASP A 343 14.15 -34.99 26.93
N VAL A 344 15.00 -34.95 25.91
CA VAL A 344 15.82 -33.81 25.52
C VAL A 344 15.56 -33.43 24.06
N ALA A 345 15.62 -32.14 23.76
CA ALA A 345 15.69 -31.65 22.38
C ALA A 345 16.86 -30.69 22.23
N MET A 346 17.49 -30.73 21.06
CA MET A 346 18.60 -29.86 20.69
C MET A 346 18.46 -29.34 19.27
N THR A 347 19.04 -28.17 19.02
CA THR A 347 19.28 -27.67 17.68
C THR A 347 20.54 -26.81 17.68
N ASN A 348 21.29 -26.84 16.59
CA ASN A 348 22.44 -25.98 16.42
C ASN A 348 22.03 -24.53 16.13
N ASN A 349 22.77 -23.56 16.69
CA ASN A 349 22.60 -22.12 16.48
C ASN A 349 22.65 -21.72 14.98
N GLY A 350 23.43 -22.45 14.18
CA GLY A 350 23.55 -22.20 12.73
C GLY A 350 22.25 -22.39 11.94
N SER A 351 21.34 -23.23 12.48
CA SER A 351 20.02 -23.48 11.90
C SER A 351 19.01 -22.36 12.13
N LEU A 352 19.29 -21.44 13.05
CA LEU A 352 18.43 -20.30 13.39
C LEU A 352 18.82 -19.09 12.52
N ARG A 353 17.91 -18.63 11.65
CA ARG A 353 18.23 -17.69 10.56
C ARG A 353 17.53 -16.35 10.63
N MET A 354 16.53 -16.19 11.49
CA MET A 354 15.78 -14.95 11.61
C MET A 354 15.33 -14.71 13.05
N ASP A 355 15.64 -13.54 13.59
CA ASP A 355 15.07 -13.06 14.85
C ASP A 355 13.68 -12.47 14.61
N CYS A 356 12.81 -12.54 15.62
CA CYS A 356 11.51 -11.88 15.61
C CYS A 356 11.49 -10.81 16.71
N GLN A 357 11.63 -9.55 16.32
CA GLN A 357 11.75 -8.43 17.25
C GLN A 357 10.38 -7.85 17.60
N VAL A 358 10.15 -7.60 18.88
CA VAL A 358 8.99 -6.90 19.43
C VAL A 358 9.49 -5.67 20.16
N TYR A 359 9.03 -4.48 19.75
CA TYR A 359 9.39 -3.22 20.40
C TYR A 359 8.42 -2.88 21.54
N PRO A 360 8.83 -2.04 22.53
CA PRO A 360 7.97 -1.65 23.64
C PRO A 360 6.64 -1.04 23.17
N GLY A 361 5.53 -1.55 23.70
CA GLY A 361 4.18 -1.10 23.34
C GLY A 361 3.61 -1.76 22.08
N GLU A 362 4.36 -2.63 21.42
CA GLU A 362 3.92 -3.34 20.21
C GLU A 362 3.58 -4.81 20.50
N SER A 363 2.90 -5.43 19.53
CA SER A 363 2.73 -6.88 19.46
C SER A 363 3.03 -7.33 18.04
N PHE A 364 3.76 -8.44 17.90
CA PHE A 364 4.15 -8.95 16.59
C PHE A 364 3.28 -10.12 16.18
N GLU A 365 2.57 -9.97 15.05
CA GLU A 365 1.84 -11.08 14.43
C GLU A 365 2.82 -12.02 13.72
N LEU A 366 3.08 -13.19 14.31
CA LEU A 366 3.94 -14.21 13.71
C LEU A 366 3.14 -15.03 12.70
N LYS A 367 3.65 -15.10 11.48
CA LYS A 367 3.07 -15.80 10.33
C LYS A 367 3.86 -17.04 9.94
N GLU A 368 3.22 -17.92 9.19
CA GLU A 368 3.83 -19.18 8.71
C GLU A 368 5.14 -18.96 7.95
N GLY A 369 5.21 -17.94 7.08
CA GLY A 369 6.42 -17.64 6.32
C GLY A 369 7.60 -17.25 7.20
N GLN A 370 7.35 -16.55 8.31
CA GLN A 370 8.39 -16.16 9.26
C GLN A 370 8.98 -17.37 9.98
N LEU A 371 8.16 -18.37 10.33
CA LEU A 371 8.63 -19.62 10.91
C LEU A 371 9.45 -20.48 9.93
N ARG A 372 9.11 -20.42 8.63
CA ARG A 372 9.95 -20.99 7.56
C ARG A 372 11.28 -20.24 7.46
N SER A 373 11.29 -18.93 7.61
CA SER A 373 12.53 -18.13 7.60
C SER A 373 13.39 -18.35 8.85
N ILE A 374 12.81 -18.66 10.00
CA ILE A 374 13.56 -19.05 11.21
C ILE A 374 14.37 -20.33 10.94
N SER A 375 13.75 -21.33 10.30
CA SER A 375 14.36 -22.64 10.01
C SER A 375 14.18 -23.03 8.53
N PRO A 376 14.99 -22.47 7.60
CA PRO A 376 14.73 -22.57 6.16
C PRO A 376 15.29 -23.83 5.50
N PHE A 377 15.99 -24.69 6.24
CA PHE A 377 16.78 -25.80 5.69
C PHE A 377 15.96 -27.07 5.43
N GLN A 378 14.70 -27.12 5.91
CA GLN A 378 13.82 -28.27 5.75
C GLN A 378 14.43 -29.55 6.35
N ASN A 379 15.13 -29.42 7.48
CA ASN A 379 15.64 -30.59 8.18
C ASN A 379 14.47 -31.41 8.70
N HIS A 380 14.70 -32.71 8.84
CA HIS A 380 13.76 -33.55 9.55
C HIS A 380 14.17 -33.67 11.01
N LEU A 381 13.20 -33.80 11.91
CA LEU A 381 13.50 -34.19 13.27
C LEU A 381 13.87 -35.67 13.31
N VAL A 382 14.96 -35.97 13.99
CA VAL A 382 15.44 -37.32 14.25
C VAL A 382 15.50 -37.58 15.74
N VAL A 383 15.25 -38.81 16.16
CA VAL A 383 15.30 -39.22 17.56
C VAL A 383 16.34 -40.30 17.76
N GLY A 384 17.24 -40.10 18.72
CA GLY A 384 18.25 -41.05 19.17
C GLY A 384 18.00 -41.50 20.61
N LYS A 385 18.57 -42.66 20.97
CA LYS A 385 18.71 -43.11 22.36
C LYS A 385 20.16 -42.95 22.77
N LEU A 386 20.43 -42.14 23.78
CA LEU A 386 21.78 -41.82 24.24
C LEU A 386 21.94 -42.16 25.72
N THR A 387 23.11 -42.61 26.12
CA THR A 387 23.46 -42.70 27.55
C THR A 387 23.65 -41.31 28.15
N GLY A 388 23.52 -41.18 29.46
CA GLY A 388 23.85 -39.94 30.15
C GLY A 388 25.29 -39.52 29.91
N ALA A 389 26.23 -40.47 29.81
CA ALA A 389 27.62 -40.20 29.47
C ALA A 389 27.78 -39.56 28.07
N GLN A 390 27.01 -40.02 27.07
CA GLN A 390 27.01 -39.43 25.73
C GLN A 390 26.43 -38.01 25.75
N ILE A 391 25.35 -37.77 26.50
CA ILE A 391 24.78 -36.42 26.67
C ILE A 391 25.80 -35.51 27.34
N THR A 392 26.44 -35.94 28.43
CA THR A 392 27.49 -35.16 29.10
C THR A 392 28.65 -34.84 28.15
N LYS A 393 29.05 -35.77 27.26
CA LYS A 393 30.08 -35.50 26.25
C LYS A 393 29.67 -34.41 25.26
N ILE A 394 28.40 -34.40 24.80
CA ILE A 394 27.86 -33.31 23.97
C ILE A 394 27.99 -31.97 24.70
N LEU A 395 27.54 -31.91 25.97
CA LEU A 395 27.54 -30.68 26.77
C LEU A 395 28.94 -30.15 27.06
N GLU A 396 29.92 -31.03 27.30
CA GLU A 396 31.32 -30.65 27.50
C GLU A 396 31.93 -30.03 26.23
N GLY A 397 31.55 -30.50 25.05
CA GLY A 397 31.95 -29.86 23.80
C GLY A 397 31.22 -28.54 23.54
N ASP A 398 29.93 -28.45 23.87
CA ASP A 398 29.19 -27.17 23.83
C ASP A 398 29.72 -26.15 24.85
N ALA A 399 30.39 -26.58 25.92
CA ALA A 399 31.12 -25.69 26.83
C ALA A 399 32.43 -25.13 26.22
N VAL A 400 32.76 -25.52 24.99
CA VAL A 400 33.85 -24.95 24.17
C VAL A 400 33.25 -24.15 23.02
N ASP A 401 32.44 -24.79 22.17
CA ASP A 401 32.00 -24.23 20.89
C ASP A 401 30.62 -23.56 20.92
N PHE A 402 29.80 -23.90 21.92
CA PHE A 402 28.42 -23.42 22.08
C PHE A 402 27.57 -23.61 20.81
N TYR A 403 27.55 -24.82 20.26
CA TYR A 403 26.79 -25.08 19.04
C TYR A 403 25.31 -25.23 19.29
N ASN A 404 24.89 -25.86 20.40
CA ASN A 404 23.50 -26.26 20.58
C ASN A 404 22.73 -25.42 21.60
N GLN A 405 21.44 -25.24 21.29
CA GLN A 405 20.40 -24.81 22.21
C GLN A 405 19.68 -26.06 22.73
N VAL A 406 19.03 -25.98 23.90
CA VAL A 406 18.49 -27.16 24.58
C VAL A 406 17.06 -26.97 25.10
N SER A 407 16.30 -28.07 25.17
CA SER A 407 15.04 -28.18 25.92
C SER A 407 14.96 -29.52 26.66
N GLY A 408 14.28 -29.54 27.80
CA GLY A 408 14.17 -30.71 28.70
C GLY A 408 15.41 -30.97 29.54
N LEU A 409 16.46 -30.18 29.34
CA LEU A 409 17.75 -30.25 30.03
C LEU A 409 18.19 -28.86 30.48
N THR A 410 18.84 -28.79 31.65
CA THR A 410 19.57 -27.61 32.11
C THR A 410 20.99 -27.99 32.51
N TYR A 411 21.94 -27.07 32.33
CA TYR A 411 23.32 -27.31 32.75
C TYR A 411 24.06 -26.02 33.08
N LYS A 412 25.07 -26.16 33.94
CA LYS A 412 25.99 -25.09 34.36
C LYS A 412 27.40 -25.41 33.90
N MET A 413 28.10 -24.41 33.39
CA MET A 413 29.48 -24.53 32.95
C MET A 413 30.40 -23.55 33.68
N ASP A 414 31.57 -24.04 34.11
CA ASP A 414 32.67 -23.23 34.65
C ASP A 414 33.81 -23.23 33.62
N LEU A 415 33.92 -22.13 32.86
CA LEU A 415 34.87 -22.00 31.75
C LEU A 415 36.34 -21.90 32.21
N ARG A 416 36.60 -21.77 33.52
CA ARG A 416 37.97 -21.78 34.08
C ARG A 416 38.51 -23.20 34.21
N ARG A 417 37.65 -24.21 34.15
CA ARG A 417 38.06 -25.62 34.25
C ARG A 417 38.64 -26.11 32.92
N PRO A 418 39.54 -27.12 32.95
CA PRO A 418 40.03 -27.76 31.74
C PRO A 418 38.87 -28.28 30.87
N GLU A 419 39.07 -28.29 29.55
CA GLU A 419 38.12 -28.87 28.60
C GLU A 419 37.81 -30.33 28.96
N GLY A 420 36.55 -30.73 28.81
CA GLY A 420 36.05 -32.02 29.28
C GLY A 420 35.75 -32.09 30.79
N LYS A 421 35.94 -30.99 31.52
CA LYS A 421 35.55 -30.84 32.93
C LYS A 421 34.82 -29.52 33.22
N ARG A 422 34.32 -28.85 32.17
CA ARG A 422 33.68 -27.54 32.27
C ARG A 422 32.23 -27.65 32.74
N VAL A 423 31.53 -28.75 32.47
CA VAL A 423 30.15 -28.96 32.91
C VAL A 423 30.16 -29.38 34.38
N VAL A 424 29.68 -28.50 35.26
CA VAL A 424 29.71 -28.71 36.72
C VAL A 424 28.39 -29.22 37.28
N GLU A 425 27.30 -29.04 36.55
CA GLU A 425 25.96 -29.54 36.88
C GLU A 425 25.19 -29.74 35.58
N ALA A 426 24.53 -30.90 35.41
CA ALA A 426 23.62 -31.15 34.30
C ALA A 426 22.43 -31.99 34.76
N LYS A 427 21.23 -31.59 34.36
CA LYS A 427 19.96 -32.20 34.78
C LYS A 427 19.04 -32.41 33.59
N VAL A 428 18.37 -33.56 33.53
CA VAL A 428 17.27 -33.84 32.60
C VAL A 428 15.98 -33.94 33.40
N GLY A 429 14.97 -33.14 33.05
CA GLY A 429 13.71 -33.09 33.79
C GLY A 429 13.90 -32.74 35.28
N GLY A 430 14.91 -31.93 35.61
CA GLY A 430 15.25 -31.53 36.98
C GLY A 430 16.08 -32.55 37.77
N VAL A 431 16.30 -33.76 37.24
CA VAL A 431 17.08 -34.82 37.91
C VAL A 431 18.50 -34.85 37.34
N PRO A 432 19.56 -34.94 38.18
CA PRO A 432 20.93 -35.06 37.71
C PRO A 432 21.11 -36.19 36.70
N ILE A 433 21.93 -35.96 35.66
CA ILE A 433 22.20 -36.98 34.64
C ILE A 433 22.93 -38.16 35.27
N SER A 434 22.39 -39.36 35.07
CA SER A 434 23.06 -40.61 35.44
C SER A 434 23.81 -41.15 34.21
N PRO A 435 25.11 -41.48 34.31
CA PRO A 435 25.93 -41.88 33.16
C PRO A 435 25.35 -43.04 32.35
N ASP A 436 24.79 -44.04 33.02
CA ASP A 436 24.31 -45.28 32.39
C ASP A 436 22.83 -45.23 31.99
N ARG A 437 22.09 -44.21 32.44
CA ARG A 437 20.69 -44.05 32.08
C ARG A 437 20.56 -43.70 30.59
N ILE A 438 19.63 -44.36 29.92
CA ILE A 438 19.26 -44.04 28.54
C ILE A 438 18.21 -42.92 28.52
N TYR A 439 18.45 -41.93 27.68
CA TYR A 439 17.56 -40.81 27.40
C TYR A 439 17.22 -40.78 25.92
N THR A 440 16.03 -40.28 25.60
CA THR A 440 15.64 -39.96 24.23
C THR A 440 16.00 -38.52 23.90
N LEU A 441 16.69 -38.31 22.79
CA LEU A 441 17.08 -36.98 22.32
C LEU A 441 16.53 -36.76 20.92
N THR A 442 15.86 -35.63 20.68
CA THR A 442 15.54 -35.17 19.33
C THR A 442 16.53 -34.11 18.86
N HIS A 443 16.93 -34.18 17.60
CA HIS A 443 17.77 -33.17 16.96
C HIS A 443 17.27 -32.91 15.53
N ASN A 444 17.68 -31.80 14.92
CA ASN A 444 17.61 -31.65 13.47
C ASN A 444 18.54 -32.65 12.77
N SER A 445 18.12 -33.18 11.61
CA SER A 445 18.83 -34.26 10.91
C SER A 445 20.24 -33.86 10.46
N TYR A 446 20.47 -32.59 10.12
CA TYR A 446 21.76 -32.11 9.61
C TYR A 446 22.91 -32.39 10.58
N CYS A 447 22.74 -32.10 11.87
CA CYS A 447 23.78 -32.34 12.88
C CYS A 447 24.00 -33.82 13.21
N THR A 448 23.10 -34.70 12.77
CA THR A 448 23.18 -36.15 13.01
C THR A 448 23.71 -36.93 11.82
N LEU A 449 24.01 -36.25 10.71
CA LEU A 449 24.71 -36.86 9.59
C LEU A 449 26.14 -37.25 10.04
N PRO A 450 26.68 -38.40 9.61
CA PRO A 450 28.01 -38.87 10.00
C PRO A 450 29.10 -37.78 9.92
N GLU A 451 29.12 -37.02 8.83
CA GLU A 451 30.08 -35.94 8.57
C GLU A 451 29.95 -34.72 9.50
N ASN A 452 28.84 -34.61 10.24
CA ASN A 452 28.51 -33.48 11.10
C ASN A 452 28.46 -33.84 12.60
N MET A 453 28.35 -35.13 12.94
CA MET A 453 28.17 -35.59 14.32
C MET A 453 29.32 -35.17 15.23
N GLU A 454 30.58 -35.29 14.79
CA GLU A 454 31.72 -34.87 15.61
C GLU A 454 31.69 -33.38 15.91
N ARG A 455 31.30 -32.55 14.92
CA ARG A 455 31.25 -31.10 15.07
C ARG A 455 30.17 -30.65 16.05
N TYR A 456 28.95 -31.16 15.90
CA TYR A 456 27.80 -30.63 16.64
C TYR A 456 27.43 -31.45 17.87
N LEU A 457 27.85 -32.71 17.95
CA LEU A 457 27.55 -33.60 19.06
C LEU A 457 28.82 -34.07 19.79
N HIS A 458 30.02 -33.85 19.24
CA HIS A 458 31.27 -34.33 19.85
C HIS A 458 31.27 -35.86 20.08
N LEU A 459 30.48 -36.56 19.27
CA LEU A 459 30.34 -38.02 19.28
C LEU A 459 30.88 -38.60 17.98
N GLU A 460 31.51 -39.77 18.09
CA GLU A 460 31.98 -40.51 16.93
C GLU A 460 30.80 -40.86 16.00
N PRO A 461 30.96 -40.78 14.68
CA PRO A 461 29.93 -41.19 13.74
C PRO A 461 29.50 -42.65 13.98
N GLY A 462 28.19 -42.89 13.98
CA GLY A 462 27.64 -44.24 14.22
C GLY A 462 27.52 -44.65 15.69
N SER A 463 28.04 -43.86 16.64
CA SER A 463 27.89 -44.13 18.08
C SER A 463 26.46 -44.00 18.61
N VAL A 464 25.56 -43.38 17.83
CA VAL A 464 24.13 -43.25 18.12
C VAL A 464 23.33 -43.55 16.86
N ARG A 465 22.32 -44.42 16.98
CA ARG A 465 21.38 -44.69 15.89
C ARG A 465 20.24 -43.67 15.91
N TRP A 466 20.21 -42.77 14.93
CA TRP A 466 19.18 -41.75 14.76
C TRP A 466 18.02 -42.24 13.89
N LYS A 467 16.79 -42.14 14.39
CA LYS A 467 15.56 -42.49 13.66
C LYS A 467 14.85 -41.23 13.17
N LYS A 468 14.65 -41.12 11.85
CA LYS A 468 13.86 -40.04 11.22
C LYS A 468 12.37 -40.15 11.60
N THR A 469 11.78 -39.04 12.04
CA THR A 469 10.38 -38.99 12.52
C THR A 469 9.35 -38.65 11.43
N GLY A 470 9.81 -38.19 10.25
CA GLY A 470 8.95 -37.65 9.20
C GLY A 470 8.50 -36.20 9.43
N LEU A 471 8.78 -35.63 10.60
CA LEU A 471 8.47 -34.24 10.93
C LEU A 471 9.54 -33.31 10.35
N LEU A 472 9.11 -32.24 9.68
CA LEU A 472 9.98 -31.15 9.22
C LEU A 472 10.09 -30.09 10.31
N ASP A 473 11.30 -29.58 10.53
CA ASP A 473 11.61 -28.54 11.51
C ASP A 473 10.64 -27.36 11.48
N TYR A 474 10.53 -26.64 10.36
CA TYR A 474 9.67 -25.47 10.26
C TYR A 474 8.18 -25.79 10.41
N LYS A 475 7.73 -27.00 10.03
CA LYS A 475 6.32 -27.40 10.20
C LYS A 475 5.99 -27.57 11.67
N VAL A 476 6.92 -28.18 12.42
CA VAL A 476 6.81 -28.29 13.87
C VAL A 476 6.76 -26.92 14.53
N LEU A 477 7.56 -25.95 14.07
CA LEU A 477 7.48 -24.58 14.58
C LEU A 477 6.11 -23.94 14.33
N ILE A 478 5.55 -24.12 13.12
CA ILE A 478 4.21 -23.62 12.76
C ILE A 478 3.14 -24.23 13.67
N ASP A 479 3.15 -25.54 13.85
CA ASP A 479 2.14 -26.24 14.64
C ASP A 479 2.26 -25.91 16.13
N TYR A 480 3.49 -25.77 16.65
CA TYR A 480 3.72 -25.35 18.03
C TYR A 480 3.29 -23.89 18.26
N ALA A 481 3.60 -22.97 17.34
CA ALA A 481 3.14 -21.59 17.44
C ALA A 481 1.61 -21.50 17.46
N ARG A 482 0.92 -22.25 16.58
CA ARG A 482 -0.55 -22.35 16.59
C ARG A 482 -1.10 -22.91 17.89
N HIS A 483 -0.43 -23.94 18.43
CA HIS A 483 -0.82 -24.54 19.70
C HIS A 483 -0.75 -23.55 20.86
N LEU A 484 0.30 -22.71 20.90
CA LEU A 484 0.45 -21.68 21.93
C LEU A 484 -0.51 -20.50 21.73
N GLY A 485 -0.69 -20.03 20.50
CA GLY A 485 -1.50 -18.85 20.15
C GLY A 485 -0.88 -17.51 20.60
N VAL A 486 -0.27 -17.47 21.78
CA VAL A 486 0.53 -16.36 22.30
C VAL A 486 1.89 -16.91 22.76
N ILE A 487 2.96 -16.29 22.30
CA ILE A 487 4.34 -16.68 22.61
C ILE A 487 4.96 -15.58 23.48
N ASP A 488 5.41 -15.96 24.67
CA ASP A 488 5.93 -15.04 25.69
C ASP A 488 7.19 -15.60 26.38
N TYR A 489 8.22 -15.88 25.57
CA TYR A 489 9.52 -16.32 26.07
C TYR A 489 10.33 -15.10 26.54
N PRO A 490 10.98 -15.14 27.71
CA PRO A 490 11.87 -14.06 28.13
C PRO A 490 12.96 -13.85 27.08
N SER A 491 13.18 -12.61 26.63
CA SER A 491 14.10 -12.35 25.50
C SER A 491 15.54 -12.83 25.75
N GLN A 492 15.96 -12.89 27.02
CA GLN A 492 17.29 -13.35 27.46
C GLN A 492 17.43 -14.88 27.56
N GLY A 493 16.37 -15.66 27.31
CA GLY A 493 16.33 -17.10 27.54
C GLY A 493 15.78 -17.47 28.93
N GLN A 494 15.65 -18.77 29.19
CA GLN A 494 15.04 -19.34 30.40
C GLN A 494 16.04 -19.81 31.47
N ASN A 495 17.33 -19.49 31.32
CA ASN A 495 18.42 -19.93 32.20
C ASN A 495 18.60 -21.47 32.20
N ARG A 496 18.41 -22.12 31.05
CA ARG A 496 18.76 -23.51 30.78
C ARG A 496 20.27 -23.72 30.69
N ILE A 497 21.03 -22.72 30.25
CA ILE A 497 22.47 -22.79 30.08
C ILE A 497 23.12 -21.63 30.83
N VAL A 498 23.84 -21.94 31.92
CA VAL A 498 24.39 -20.92 32.81
C VAL A 498 25.90 -21.03 32.91
N ILE A 499 26.61 -19.94 32.61
CA ILE A 499 28.05 -19.82 32.87
C ILE A 499 28.24 -19.34 34.31
N VAL A 500 28.84 -20.20 35.16
CA VAL A 500 29.19 -19.85 36.53
C VAL A 500 30.61 -19.29 36.59
N LYS A 501 30.83 -18.29 37.45
CA LYS A 501 32.08 -17.55 37.55
C LYS A 501 33.10 -18.11 38.52
#